data_AF-A0AAD1V4A2-F1
#
_entry.id   AF-A0AAD1V4A2-F1
#
_cell.length_a   1.000
_cell.length_b   1.000
_cell.length_c   1.000
_cell.angle_alpha   90.00
_cell.angle_beta   90.00
_cell.angle_gamma   90.00
#
_symmetry.space_group_name_H-M   'P 1'
#
loop_
_entity.id
_entity.type
_entity.pdbx_description
1 polymer ?
#
loop_
_entity_poly.entity_id
_entity_poly.type
_entity_poly.pdbx_seq_one_letter_code
_entity_poly.pdbx_strand_id
1 'polypeptide(L)'
;MFKLIAETSHQSCLILNSWELPQDIVTLTDDNAPIRCLKLPGLGSAATEILREKRLTDEEQWHLLIETYQGNPLWLKIVATLIQDIFRGKVAEFIKYDNLYIGDELTKILKQHLERLSKIEKTVITTLSQEKPPLGIAELIEISKLPATDVFKAIQSLERRCLIETEEQQQQTYFKVSPIIQQYLILNCQ
;
A
#
# COMPACT_ATOMS: atom_id res chain seq x y z
N MET A 1 3.89 -21.10 -16.69
CA MET A 1 3.92 -20.18 -17.87
C MET A 1 5.00 -19.10 -17.71
N PHE A 2 4.95 -18.25 -16.68
CA PHE A 2 5.95 -17.18 -16.49
C PHE A 2 7.39 -17.69 -16.39
N LYS A 3 7.61 -18.82 -15.68
CA LYS A 3 8.91 -19.49 -15.60
C LYS A 3 9.50 -19.84 -16.98
N LEU A 4 8.68 -20.35 -17.90
CA LEU A 4 9.12 -20.71 -19.26
C LEU A 4 9.57 -19.47 -20.05
N ILE A 5 8.84 -18.36 -19.92
CA ILE A 5 9.19 -17.09 -20.58
C ILE A 5 10.48 -16.54 -19.98
N ALA A 6 10.66 -16.63 -18.66
CA ALA A 6 11.87 -16.20 -17.98
C ALA A 6 13.13 -17.01 -18.33
N GLU A 7 12.99 -18.32 -18.55
CA GLU A 7 14.13 -19.25 -18.73
C GLU A 7 14.50 -19.49 -20.19
N THR A 8 13.64 -19.14 -21.15
CA THR A 8 13.89 -19.38 -22.58
C THR A 8 14.40 -18.13 -23.29
N SER A 9 15.37 -18.31 -24.20
CA SER A 9 15.81 -17.22 -25.07
C SER A 9 14.74 -16.94 -26.13
N HIS A 10 14.27 -15.70 -26.19
CA HIS A 10 13.28 -15.25 -27.17
C HIS A 10 13.50 -13.79 -27.56
N GLN A 11 13.02 -13.38 -28.74
CA GLN A 11 13.09 -12.00 -29.25
C GLN A 11 11.84 -11.16 -28.91
N SER A 12 11.01 -11.65 -27.98
CA SER A 12 9.82 -10.96 -27.49
C SER A 12 10.06 -10.29 -26.13
N CYS A 13 9.15 -9.42 -25.71
CA CYS A 13 9.14 -8.85 -24.37
C CYS A 13 7.74 -9.03 -23.74
N LEU A 14 7.68 -9.40 -22.47
CA LEU A 14 6.45 -9.51 -21.68
C LEU A 14 6.47 -8.45 -20.58
N ILE A 15 5.43 -7.60 -20.55
CA ILE A 15 5.20 -6.66 -19.45
C ILE A 15 4.04 -7.18 -18.61
N LEU A 16 4.28 -7.40 -17.32
CA LEU A 16 3.28 -7.82 -16.35
C LEU A 16 3.01 -6.69 -15.36
N ASN A 17 1.76 -6.26 -15.26
CA ASN A 17 1.29 -5.38 -14.20
C ASN A 17 0.60 -6.23 -13.12
N SER A 18 1.05 -6.12 -11.87
CA SER A 18 0.53 -6.88 -10.75
C SER A 18 0.54 -6.05 -9.47
N TRP A 19 -0.36 -6.37 -8.54
CA TRP A 19 -0.38 -5.83 -7.18
C TRP A 19 0.63 -6.55 -6.27
N GLU A 20 0.93 -7.81 -6.57
CA GLU A 20 1.85 -8.63 -5.79
C GLU A 20 2.95 -9.12 -6.73
N LEU A 21 4.20 -9.11 -6.29
CA LEU A 21 5.27 -9.80 -7.01
C LEU A 21 5.11 -11.32 -6.78
N PRO A 22 4.78 -12.13 -7.81
CA PRO A 22 4.56 -13.57 -7.61
C PRO A 22 5.83 -14.26 -7.12
N GLN A 23 5.68 -15.22 -6.20
CA GLN A 23 6.82 -15.90 -5.58
C GLN A 23 7.74 -16.58 -6.60
N ASP A 24 7.16 -17.19 -7.64
CA ASP A 24 7.91 -17.82 -8.74
C ASP A 24 8.80 -16.81 -9.48
N ILE A 25 8.42 -15.53 -9.54
CA ILE A 25 9.22 -14.48 -10.18
C ILE A 25 10.37 -14.05 -9.25
N VAL A 26 10.12 -13.96 -7.94
CA VAL A 26 11.16 -13.61 -6.94
C VAL A 26 12.33 -14.59 -7.00
N THR A 27 12.07 -15.88 -7.20
CA THR A 27 13.14 -16.89 -7.30
C THR A 27 13.96 -16.81 -8.59
N LEU A 28 13.47 -16.06 -9.59
CA LEU A 28 14.09 -15.92 -10.90
C LEU A 28 14.74 -14.55 -11.11
N THR A 29 14.53 -13.61 -10.18
CA THR A 29 15.21 -12.31 -10.18
C THR A 29 16.58 -12.45 -9.51
N ASP A 30 17.62 -12.44 -10.32
CA ASP A 30 19.02 -12.26 -9.93
C ASP A 30 19.59 -11.07 -10.71
N ASP A 31 20.69 -10.45 -10.28
CA ASP A 31 21.23 -9.22 -10.88
C ASP A 31 21.54 -9.38 -12.39
N ASN A 32 21.90 -10.60 -12.78
CA ASN A 32 22.20 -11.00 -14.16
C ASN A 32 21.02 -11.63 -14.91
N ALA A 33 19.84 -11.75 -14.29
CA ALA A 33 18.67 -12.35 -14.91
C ALA A 33 17.98 -11.40 -15.92
N PRO A 34 17.33 -11.93 -16.97
CA PRO A 34 16.57 -11.12 -17.94
C PRO A 34 15.27 -10.54 -17.37
N ILE A 35 14.94 -10.83 -16.10
CA ILE A 35 13.76 -10.33 -15.42
C ILE A 35 14.08 -9.01 -14.73
N ARG A 36 13.25 -8.00 -14.97
CA ARG A 36 13.31 -6.71 -14.25
C ARG A 36 12.01 -6.47 -13.51
N CYS A 37 12.11 -5.98 -12.28
CA CYS A 37 10.97 -5.59 -11.45
C CYS A 37 11.03 -4.09 -11.19
N LEU A 38 9.92 -3.39 -11.40
CA LEU A 38 9.77 -1.98 -11.09
C LEU A 38 8.59 -1.80 -10.12
N LYS A 39 8.89 -1.40 -8.89
CA LYS A 39 7.87 -0.98 -7.93
C LYS A 39 7.43 0.44 -8.30
N LEU A 40 6.14 0.61 -8.58
CA LEU A 40 5.58 1.93 -8.91
C LEU A 40 5.25 2.68 -7.62
N PRO A 41 5.90 3.83 -7.34
CA PRO A 41 5.50 4.69 -6.23
C PRO A 41 4.21 5.46 -6.58
N GLY A 42 3.67 6.17 -5.58
CA GLY A 42 2.63 7.18 -5.83
C GLY A 42 3.11 8.31 -6.73
N LEU A 43 2.16 9.09 -7.28
CA LEU A 43 2.42 10.11 -8.30
C LEU A 43 3.28 11.30 -7.83
N GLY A 44 3.54 11.46 -6.53
CA GLY A 44 4.22 12.64 -6.00
C GLY A 44 3.50 13.93 -6.39
N SER A 45 4.24 14.92 -6.89
CA SER A 45 3.68 16.23 -7.29
C SER A 45 2.67 16.15 -8.45
N ALA A 46 2.79 15.14 -9.33
CA ALA A 46 1.86 14.94 -10.44
C ALA A 46 0.44 14.58 -9.97
N ALA A 47 0.28 14.15 -8.70
CA ALA A 47 -1.02 13.92 -8.10
C ALA A 47 -1.94 15.17 -8.10
N THR A 48 -1.34 16.37 -8.09
CA THR A 48 -2.09 17.63 -8.12
C THR A 48 -2.96 17.78 -9.36
N GLU A 49 -2.57 17.18 -10.51
CA GLU A 49 -3.40 17.23 -11.72
C GLU A 49 -4.75 16.51 -11.55
N ILE A 50 -4.79 15.41 -10.78
CA ILE A 50 -6.05 14.70 -10.50
C ILE A 50 -7.03 15.61 -9.74
N LEU A 51 -6.51 16.34 -8.75
CA LEU A 51 -7.32 17.24 -7.93
C LEU A 51 -7.79 18.44 -8.76
N ARG A 52 -6.93 18.95 -9.65
CA ARG A 52 -7.25 20.02 -10.58
C ARG A 52 -8.30 19.62 -11.62
N GLU A 53 -8.15 18.45 -12.25
CA GLU A 53 -9.13 17.91 -13.20
C GLU A 53 -10.51 17.75 -12.56
N LYS A 54 -10.55 17.40 -11.27
CA LYS A 54 -11.77 17.30 -10.46
C LYS A 54 -12.32 18.64 -9.98
N ARG A 55 -11.63 19.75 -10.29
CA ARG A 55 -12.02 21.14 -9.96
C ARG A 55 -12.13 21.39 -8.46
N LEU A 56 -11.26 20.75 -7.68
CA LEU A 56 -11.14 21.06 -6.26
C LEU A 56 -10.57 22.47 -6.06
N THR A 57 -10.86 23.07 -4.91
CA THR A 57 -10.30 24.36 -4.47
C THR A 57 -9.32 24.15 -3.31
N ASP A 58 -8.80 25.24 -2.75
CA ASP A 58 -7.88 25.23 -1.60
C ASP A 58 -6.58 24.46 -1.90
N GLU A 59 -5.92 24.84 -3.01
CA GLU A 59 -4.71 24.16 -3.52
C GLU A 59 -3.60 24.06 -2.47
N GLU A 60 -3.52 25.03 -1.55
CA GLU A 60 -2.57 25.03 -0.43
C GLU A 60 -2.76 23.81 0.51
N GLN A 61 -3.95 23.21 0.53
CA GLN A 61 -4.28 22.04 1.34
C GLN A 61 -4.13 20.71 0.59
N TRP A 62 -3.88 20.72 -0.73
CA TRP A 62 -3.84 19.50 -1.53
C TRP A 62 -2.74 18.52 -1.12
N HIS A 63 -1.63 19.03 -0.59
CA HIS A 63 -0.54 18.19 -0.08
C HIS A 63 -1.03 17.22 1.02
N LEU A 64 -1.96 17.64 1.88
CA LEU A 64 -2.54 16.79 2.92
C LEU A 64 -3.28 15.58 2.33
N LEU A 65 -4.04 15.79 1.25
CA LEU A 65 -4.69 14.69 0.53
C LEU A 65 -3.66 13.77 -0.14
N ILE A 66 -2.66 14.36 -0.81
CA ILE A 66 -1.64 13.59 -1.52
C ILE A 66 -0.84 12.72 -0.54
N GLU A 67 -0.49 13.24 0.64
CA GLU A 67 0.19 12.49 1.70
C GLU A 67 -0.71 11.40 2.30
N THR A 68 -1.96 11.74 2.65
CA THR A 68 -2.93 10.80 3.24
C THR A 68 -3.19 9.60 2.33
N TYR A 69 -3.35 9.86 1.04
CA TYR A 69 -3.58 8.83 0.01
C TYR A 69 -2.29 8.39 -0.70
N GLN A 70 -1.13 8.79 -0.18
CA GLN A 70 0.21 8.43 -0.67
C GLN A 70 0.41 8.59 -2.19
N GLY A 71 -0.23 9.59 -2.80
CA GLY A 71 -0.17 9.84 -4.24
C GLY A 71 -0.81 8.74 -5.09
N ASN A 72 -1.63 7.84 -4.52
CA ASN A 72 -2.28 6.77 -5.26
C ASN A 72 -3.36 7.36 -6.20
N PRO A 73 -3.26 7.17 -7.53
CA PRO A 73 -4.17 7.79 -8.48
C PRO A 73 -5.64 7.41 -8.28
N LEU A 74 -5.91 6.14 -7.96
CA LEU A 74 -7.28 5.65 -7.79
C LEU A 74 -7.90 6.24 -6.52
N TRP A 75 -7.17 6.21 -5.42
CA TRP A 75 -7.67 6.71 -4.13
C TRP A 75 -7.92 8.22 -4.18
N LEU A 76 -7.01 8.97 -4.81
CA LEU A 76 -7.18 10.40 -5.04
C LEU A 76 -8.41 10.71 -5.90
N LYS A 77 -8.69 9.90 -6.94
CA LYS A 77 -9.90 10.08 -7.75
C LYS A 77 -11.17 9.82 -6.96
N ILE A 78 -11.19 8.82 -6.06
CA ILE A 78 -12.34 8.50 -5.21
C ILE A 78 -12.60 9.66 -4.25
N VAL A 79 -11.60 10.07 -3.46
CA VAL A 79 -11.78 11.16 -2.50
C VAL A 79 -12.08 12.49 -3.18
N ALA A 80 -11.43 12.80 -4.31
CA ALA A 80 -11.70 14.04 -5.04
C ALA A 80 -13.14 14.08 -5.56
N THR A 81 -13.70 12.93 -5.96
CA THR A 81 -15.11 12.84 -6.36
C THR A 81 -16.02 13.09 -5.16
N LEU A 82 -15.73 12.50 -3.99
CA LEU A 82 -16.48 12.78 -2.76
C LEU A 82 -16.43 14.28 -2.37
N ILE A 83 -15.24 14.89 -2.41
CA ILE A 83 -15.05 16.31 -2.07
C ILE A 83 -15.87 17.19 -3.02
N GLN A 84 -15.87 16.86 -4.30
CA GLN A 84 -16.67 17.58 -5.29
C GLN A 84 -18.18 17.42 -5.02
N ASP A 85 -18.63 16.21 -4.73
CA ASP A 85 -20.05 15.86 -4.63
C ASP A 85 -20.69 16.32 -3.31
N ILE A 86 -19.93 16.39 -2.21
CA ILE A 86 -20.46 16.76 -0.89
C ILE A 86 -20.06 18.19 -0.52
N PHE A 87 -18.79 18.55 -0.73
CA PHE A 87 -18.20 19.82 -0.27
C PHE A 87 -18.06 20.84 -1.41
N ARG A 88 -18.60 20.54 -2.61
CA ARG A 88 -18.57 21.42 -3.79
C ARG A 88 -17.16 21.85 -4.18
N GLY A 89 -16.20 20.93 -3.98
CA GLY A 89 -14.79 21.13 -4.34
C GLY A 89 -13.92 21.69 -3.22
N LYS A 90 -14.50 22.11 -2.09
CA LYS A 90 -13.77 22.75 -0.99
C LYS A 90 -13.02 21.73 -0.14
N VAL A 91 -11.71 21.59 -0.39
CA VAL A 91 -10.82 20.69 0.34
C VAL A 91 -10.71 21.11 1.81
N ALA A 92 -10.68 22.42 2.09
CA ALA A 92 -10.60 22.93 3.45
C ALA A 92 -11.85 22.62 4.30
N GLU A 93 -13.01 22.39 3.69
CA GLU A 93 -14.20 21.91 4.42
C GLU A 93 -14.11 20.41 4.73
N PHE A 94 -13.62 19.60 3.79
CA PHE A 94 -13.43 18.17 3.97
C PHE A 94 -12.42 17.85 5.09
N ILE A 95 -11.27 18.55 5.10
CA ILE A 95 -10.17 18.29 6.05
C ILE A 95 -10.52 18.63 7.52
N LYS A 96 -11.65 19.31 7.76
CA LYS A 96 -12.15 19.51 9.13
C LYS A 96 -12.70 18.23 9.76
N TYR A 97 -13.04 17.25 8.93
CA TYR A 97 -13.51 15.93 9.34
C TYR A 97 -12.36 14.94 9.27
N ASP A 98 -12.48 13.80 9.95
CA ASP A 98 -11.44 12.77 9.98
C ASP A 98 -10.98 12.44 8.53
N ASN A 99 -9.72 12.74 8.24
CA ASN A 99 -9.22 13.12 6.90
C ASN A 99 -9.20 11.98 5.86
N LEU A 100 -9.52 10.76 6.28
CA LEU A 100 -9.31 9.56 5.52
C LEU A 100 -10.64 8.84 5.30
N TYR A 101 -11.12 8.95 4.07
CA TYR A 101 -12.35 8.33 3.61
C TYR A 101 -12.03 7.08 2.78
N ILE A 102 -12.63 5.95 3.18
CA ILE A 102 -12.62 4.72 2.39
C ILE A 102 -14.04 4.53 1.85
N GLY A 103 -14.24 4.81 0.56
CA GLY A 103 -15.50 4.52 -0.11
C GLY A 103 -15.71 3.03 -0.36
N ASP A 104 -16.95 2.62 -0.59
CA ASP A 104 -17.34 1.21 -0.80
C ASP A 104 -16.54 0.50 -1.90
N GLU A 105 -16.22 1.22 -2.98
CA GLU A 105 -15.40 0.70 -4.08
C GLU A 105 -14.01 0.29 -3.58
N LEU A 106 -13.36 1.14 -2.80
CA LEU A 106 -12.05 0.87 -2.24
C LEU A 106 -12.10 -0.24 -1.19
N THR A 107 -13.13 -0.24 -0.34
CA THR A 107 -13.37 -1.32 0.64
C THR A 107 -13.44 -2.68 -0.06
N LYS A 108 -14.15 -2.80 -1.18
CA LYS A 108 -14.23 -4.06 -1.95
C LYS A 108 -12.88 -4.50 -2.49
N ILE A 109 -12.08 -3.58 -3.03
CA ILE A 109 -10.74 -3.87 -3.56
C ILE A 109 -9.83 -4.36 -2.42
N LEU A 110 -9.73 -3.60 -1.32
CA LEU A 110 -8.90 -3.94 -0.18
C LEU A 110 -9.30 -5.27 0.45
N LYS A 111 -10.62 -5.54 0.56
CA LYS A 111 -11.15 -6.81 1.04
C LYS A 111 -10.62 -8.00 0.25
N GLN A 112 -10.69 -7.94 -1.09
CA GLN A 112 -10.20 -9.02 -1.95
C GLN A 112 -8.71 -9.32 -1.74
N HIS A 113 -7.90 -8.29 -1.54
CA HIS A 113 -6.46 -8.44 -1.30
C HIS A 113 -6.15 -8.98 0.10
N LEU A 114 -6.82 -8.45 1.13
CA LEU A 114 -6.54 -8.79 2.53
C LEU A 114 -7.14 -10.14 2.95
N GLU A 115 -8.23 -10.59 2.33
CA GLU A 115 -8.82 -11.91 2.63
C GLU A 115 -7.86 -13.06 2.30
N ARG A 116 -7.02 -12.88 1.26
CA ARG A 116 -5.99 -13.84 0.81
C ARG A 116 -4.80 -13.99 1.75
N LEU A 117 -4.73 -13.17 2.81
CA LEU A 117 -3.67 -13.29 3.81
C LEU A 117 -3.93 -14.49 4.73
N SER A 118 -2.86 -15.22 5.00
CA SER A 118 -2.81 -16.26 6.04
C SER A 118 -3.07 -15.68 7.42
N LYS A 119 -3.34 -16.55 8.38
CA LYS A 119 -3.59 -16.13 9.77
C LYS A 119 -2.43 -15.35 10.37
N ILE A 120 -1.19 -15.78 10.08
CA ILE A 120 0.04 -15.13 10.59
C ILE A 120 0.22 -13.75 9.93
N GLU A 121 0.04 -13.65 8.60
CA GLU A 121 0.08 -12.36 7.88
C GLU A 121 -0.97 -11.38 8.43
N LYS A 122 -2.20 -11.86 8.68
CA LYS A 122 -3.28 -11.07 9.29
C LYS A 122 -2.92 -10.59 10.69
N THR A 123 -2.36 -11.45 11.53
CA THR A 123 -1.91 -11.04 12.87
C THR A 123 -0.87 -9.92 12.79
N VAL A 124 0.19 -10.09 11.99
CA VAL A 124 1.26 -9.09 11.88
C VAL A 124 0.76 -7.76 11.32
N ILE A 125 -0.04 -7.76 10.24
CA ILE A 125 -0.54 -6.51 9.64
C ILE A 125 -1.55 -5.80 10.55
N THR A 126 -2.36 -6.56 11.30
CA THR A 126 -3.25 -5.98 12.32
C THR A 126 -2.46 -5.38 13.48
N THR A 127 -1.40 -6.03 13.97
CA THR A 127 -0.49 -5.45 14.98
C THR A 127 0.10 -4.13 14.50
N LEU A 128 0.62 -4.08 13.26
CA LEU A 128 1.13 -2.83 12.66
C LEU A 128 0.08 -1.72 12.55
N SER A 129 -1.20 -2.08 12.46
CA SER A 129 -2.30 -1.14 12.28
C SER A 129 -2.88 -0.60 13.59
N GLN A 130 -2.81 -1.39 14.66
CA GLN A 130 -3.38 -1.04 15.96
C GLN A 130 -2.41 -0.29 16.87
N GLU A 131 -1.12 -0.55 16.72
CA GLU A 131 -0.08 0.13 17.49
C GLU A 131 0.25 1.50 16.88
N LYS A 132 1.23 2.21 17.46
CA LYS A 132 1.79 3.43 16.87
C LYS A 132 2.95 3.04 15.94
N PRO A 133 2.73 2.79 14.64
CA PRO A 133 3.82 2.54 13.72
C PRO A 133 4.72 3.79 13.59
N PRO A 134 5.98 3.59 13.18
CA PRO A 134 6.57 2.36 12.66
C PRO A 134 7.05 1.42 13.78
N LEU A 135 7.04 0.10 13.58
CA LEU A 135 7.48 -0.91 14.56
C LEU A 135 8.69 -1.69 14.08
N GLY A 136 9.64 -1.95 14.97
CA GLY A 136 10.78 -2.83 14.73
C GLY A 136 10.42 -4.32 14.85
N ILE A 137 11.33 -5.19 14.39
CA ILE A 137 11.16 -6.65 14.48
C ILE A 137 10.93 -7.13 15.92
N ALA A 138 11.70 -6.62 16.88
CA ALA A 138 11.61 -7.06 18.27
C ALA A 138 10.23 -6.74 18.88
N GLU A 139 9.71 -5.55 18.60
CA GLU A 139 8.38 -5.11 19.03
C GLU A 139 7.28 -5.97 18.40
N LEU A 140 7.40 -6.26 17.10
CA LEU A 140 6.44 -7.12 16.41
C LEU A 140 6.39 -8.53 17.01
N ILE A 141 7.55 -9.12 17.33
CA ILE A 141 7.61 -10.44 18.00
C ILE A 141 6.97 -10.36 19.39
N GLU A 142 7.28 -9.31 20.15
CA GLU A 142 6.78 -9.15 21.51
C GLU A 142 5.26 -8.95 21.53
N ILE A 143 4.71 -8.11 20.66
CA ILE A 143 3.28 -7.75 20.68
C ILE A 143 2.43 -8.86 20.05
N SER A 144 2.86 -9.40 18.90
CA SER A 144 2.10 -10.46 18.21
C SER A 144 2.14 -11.82 18.94
N LYS A 145 3.11 -12.01 19.85
CA LYS A 145 3.39 -13.30 20.53
C LYS A 145 3.66 -14.45 19.55
N LEU A 146 4.09 -14.15 18.33
CA LEU A 146 4.45 -15.13 17.31
C LEU A 146 5.93 -15.53 17.41
N PRO A 147 6.29 -16.75 16.99
CA PRO A 147 7.70 -17.11 16.80
C PRO A 147 8.39 -16.15 15.82
N ALA A 148 9.66 -15.83 16.06
CA ALA A 148 10.43 -14.92 15.21
C ALA A 148 10.42 -15.33 13.72
N THR A 149 10.54 -16.63 13.45
CA THR A 149 10.50 -17.18 12.09
C THR A 149 9.18 -16.94 11.36
N ASP A 150 8.06 -16.91 12.10
CA ASP A 150 6.74 -16.64 11.54
C ASP A 150 6.56 -15.15 11.27
N VAL A 151 7.06 -14.28 12.14
CA VAL A 151 7.11 -12.83 11.91
C VAL A 151 7.95 -12.51 10.66
N PHE A 152 9.12 -13.13 10.49
CA PHE A 152 9.97 -12.91 9.32
C PHE A 152 9.26 -13.30 8.01
N LYS A 153 8.62 -14.48 7.98
CA LYS A 153 7.86 -14.94 6.81
C LYS A 153 6.67 -14.03 6.50
N ALA A 154 5.98 -13.56 7.53
CA ALA A 154 4.86 -12.64 7.38
C ALA A 154 5.32 -11.29 6.80
N ILE A 155 6.36 -10.68 7.36
CA ILE A 155 6.95 -9.43 6.85
C ILE A 155 7.36 -9.59 5.38
N GLN A 156 8.14 -10.62 5.05
CA GLN A 156 8.59 -10.86 3.69
C GLN A 156 7.42 -11.02 2.70
N SER A 157 6.36 -11.73 3.11
CA SER A 157 5.17 -11.91 2.28
C SER A 157 4.38 -10.60 2.12
N LEU A 158 4.18 -9.84 3.19
CA LEU A 158 3.46 -8.58 3.18
C LEU A 158 4.18 -7.50 2.35
N GLU A 159 5.51 -7.43 2.45
CA GLU A 159 6.34 -6.51 1.66
C GLU A 159 6.25 -6.83 0.16
N ARG A 160 6.33 -8.12 -0.19
CA ARG A 160 6.17 -8.60 -1.58
C ARG A 160 4.81 -8.25 -2.18
N ARG A 161 3.77 -8.14 -1.34
CA ARG A 161 2.41 -7.73 -1.71
C ARG A 161 2.20 -6.21 -1.64
N CYS A 162 3.24 -5.45 -1.33
CA CYS A 162 3.18 -4.00 -1.12
C CYS A 162 2.14 -3.56 -0.08
N LEU A 163 1.90 -4.38 0.95
CA LEU A 163 0.94 -4.07 2.02
C LEU A 163 1.59 -3.41 3.23
N ILE A 164 2.91 -3.48 3.32
CA ILE A 164 3.73 -2.78 4.32
C ILE A 164 4.85 -1.99 3.64
N GLU A 165 5.30 -0.96 4.33
CA GLU A 165 6.45 -0.15 3.99
C GLU A 165 7.57 -0.42 4.99
N THR A 166 8.80 -0.40 4.47
CA THR A 166 10.03 -0.61 5.22
C THR A 166 10.80 0.71 5.24
N GLU A 167 11.24 1.13 6.41
CA GLU A 167 12.07 2.31 6.57
C GLU A 167 13.25 2.04 7.50
N GLU A 168 14.36 2.71 7.25
CA GLU A 168 15.56 2.60 8.06
C GLU A 168 15.70 3.85 8.93
N GLN A 169 15.74 3.66 10.25
CA GLN A 169 15.99 4.72 11.21
C GLN A 169 17.09 4.27 12.16
N GLN A 170 18.12 5.10 12.37
CA GLN A 170 19.20 4.81 13.34
C GLN A 170 19.83 3.41 13.18
N GLN A 171 20.05 2.95 11.94
CA GLN A 171 20.57 1.61 11.61
C GLN A 171 19.66 0.44 12.00
N GLN A 172 18.38 0.71 12.26
CA GLN A 172 17.35 -0.30 12.51
C GLN A 172 16.26 -0.22 11.45
N THR A 173 15.70 -1.38 11.14
CA THR A 173 14.59 -1.50 10.18
C THR A 173 13.27 -1.46 10.92
N TYR A 174 12.38 -0.60 10.45
CA TYR A 174 11.03 -0.48 10.95
C TYR A 174 10.01 -0.70 9.83
N PHE A 175 8.83 -1.14 10.24
CA PHE A 175 7.74 -1.47 9.35
C PHE A 175 6.50 -0.66 9.71
N LYS A 176 5.75 -0.27 8.68
CA LYS A 176 4.45 0.38 8.84
C LYS A 176 3.49 -0.05 7.74
N VAL A 177 2.20 0.15 7.98
CA VAL A 177 1.15 0.00 6.96
C VAL A 177 0.81 1.38 6.38
N SER A 178 0.32 1.42 5.14
CA SER A 178 -0.20 2.67 4.59
C SER A 178 -1.44 3.13 5.38
N PRO A 179 -1.70 4.45 5.48
CA PRO A 179 -2.86 4.98 6.21
C PRO A 179 -4.20 4.36 5.76
N ILE A 180 -4.35 4.09 4.47
CA ILE A 180 -5.57 3.50 3.90
C ILE A 180 -5.75 2.05 4.32
N ILE A 181 -4.68 1.26 4.31
CA ILE A 181 -4.72 -0.13 4.79
C ILE A 181 -4.99 -0.15 6.30
N GLN A 182 -4.34 0.74 7.06
CA GLN A 182 -4.55 0.88 8.50
C GLN A 182 -6.02 1.18 8.81
N GLN A 183 -6.59 2.21 8.19
CA GLN A 183 -7.99 2.57 8.40
C GLN A 183 -8.92 1.42 8.02
N TYR A 184 -8.67 0.74 6.90
CA TYR A 184 -9.49 -0.40 6.50
C TYR A 184 -9.49 -1.50 7.58
N LEU A 185 -8.32 -1.84 8.12
CA LEU A 185 -8.19 -2.86 9.16
C LEU A 185 -8.86 -2.44 10.47
N ILE A 186 -8.76 -1.17 10.86
CA ILE A 186 -9.44 -0.63 12.04
C ILE A 186 -10.97 -0.73 11.89
N LEU A 187 -11.51 -0.44 10.71
CA LEU A 187 -12.96 -0.46 10.46
C LEU A 187 -13.54 -1.87 10.27
N ASN A 188 -12.75 -2.85 9.82
CA ASN A 188 -13.26 -4.16 9.35
C ASN A 188 -12.72 -5.39 10.10
N CYS A 189 -11.75 -5.25 10.99
CA CYS A 189 -11.16 -6.39 11.74
C CYS A 189 -11.52 -6.39 13.24
N GLN A 190 -12.75 -5.99 13.59
CA GLN A 190 -13.32 -6.21 14.92
C GLN A 190 -13.78 -7.66 15.13
#